data_AF-A0A0R3S797-F1
#
_entry.id   AF-A0A0R3S797-F1
#
_cell.length_a   1.000
_cell.length_b   1.000
_cell.length_c   1.000
_cell.angle_alpha   90.00
_cell.angle_beta   90.00
_cell.angle_gamma   90.00
#
_symmetry.space_group_name_H-M   'P 1'
#
loop_
_entity.id
_entity.type
_entity.pdbx_description
1 polymer ?
#
loop_
_entity_poly.entity_id
_entity_poly.type
_entity_poly.pdbx_seq_one_letter_code
_entity_poly.pdbx_strand_id
1 'polypeptide(L)'
;MAPASIKKQIEEINNDESLQNDLKIVICLQFPEGLLLYSCVIADILRKYAECEIVIMGDVTYGACCVGDQAARAFGCDLMVHYGHSCLIPIQETQGIKMLYIFVNIEMNLGHFIDVLKTNFEKHKKLALVTTVQFISCLQSVKKELIGESYNILIPQVKPLSPGEILGCTSPKLDEDVDAVVYLGDGRFHLESVMIRNPSIAAYQKFTHEEYDFDLMSKKRKEAIEIAQKCHVFGLIQGSLGRQGNPRIVK
;
A
#
# COMPACT_ATOMS: atom_id res chain seq x y z
N MET A 1 -17.75 4.58 -10.66
CA MET A 1 -17.31 4.79 -9.27
C MET A 1 -16.61 6.14 -9.17
N ALA A 2 -17.36 7.22 -8.91
CA ALA A 2 -16.82 8.51 -8.47
C ALA A 2 -17.94 9.26 -7.73
N PRO A 3 -18.11 9.09 -6.41
CA PRO A 3 -18.64 10.24 -5.69
C PRO A 3 -18.17 10.47 -4.23
N ALA A 4 -17.93 9.44 -3.42
CA ALA A 4 -17.75 9.66 -1.97
C ALA A 4 -16.39 10.28 -1.61
N SER A 5 -15.30 9.80 -2.22
CA SER A 5 -13.96 10.32 -1.94
C SER A 5 -13.75 11.73 -2.50
N ILE A 6 -14.24 12.02 -3.70
CA ILE A 6 -14.01 13.32 -4.36
C ILE A 6 -14.83 14.45 -3.70
N LYS A 7 -16.08 14.19 -3.30
CA LYS A 7 -16.87 15.18 -2.55
C LYS A 7 -16.21 15.54 -1.23
N LYS A 8 -15.80 14.54 -0.46
CA LYS A 8 -15.08 14.74 0.81
C LYS A 8 -13.77 15.49 0.59
N GLN A 9 -13.05 15.18 -0.48
CA GLN A 9 -11.84 15.90 -0.86
C GLN A 9 -12.12 17.38 -1.14
N ILE A 10 -13.17 17.70 -1.89
CA ILE A 10 -13.58 19.10 -2.16
C ILE A 10 -13.92 19.80 -0.84
N GLU A 11 -14.68 19.14 0.04
CA GLU A 11 -15.03 19.69 1.36
C GLU A 11 -13.77 19.95 2.21
N GLU A 12 -12.82 19.01 2.25
CA GLU A 12 -11.55 19.17 2.97
C GLU A 12 -10.70 20.31 2.41
N ILE A 13 -10.66 20.48 1.09
CA ILE A 13 -9.95 21.60 0.45
C ILE A 13 -10.63 22.94 0.77
N ASN A 14 -11.95 23.02 0.63
CA ASN A 14 -12.68 24.27 0.82
C ASN A 14 -12.75 24.70 2.28
N ASN A 15 -12.76 23.75 3.22
CA ASN A 15 -12.86 24.04 4.65
C ASN A 15 -11.50 24.27 5.33
N ASP A 16 -10.38 24.01 4.65
CA ASP A 16 -9.06 24.27 5.21
C ASP A 16 -8.71 25.77 5.07
N GLU A 17 -9.02 26.55 6.11
CA GLU A 17 -8.72 27.99 6.20
C GLU A 17 -7.26 28.32 5.93
N SER A 18 -6.33 27.40 6.24
CA SER A 18 -4.91 27.64 6.01
C SER A 18 -4.47 27.38 4.55
N LEU A 19 -5.38 26.95 3.68
CA LEU A 19 -5.23 27.03 2.22
C LEU A 19 -5.81 28.33 1.66
N GLN A 20 -6.73 28.98 2.37
CA GLN A 20 -7.46 30.15 1.90
C GLN A 20 -6.63 31.43 2.09
N ASN A 21 -5.64 31.61 1.21
CA ASN A 21 -4.86 32.84 1.09
C ASN A 21 -5.46 33.75 -0.01
N ASP A 22 -5.06 35.03 -0.09
CA ASP A 22 -5.44 35.95 -1.18
C ASP A 22 -4.96 35.50 -2.59
N LEU A 23 -4.29 34.34 -2.67
CA LEU A 23 -3.74 33.73 -3.88
C LEU A 23 -4.50 32.44 -4.20
N LYS A 24 -4.58 32.11 -5.50
CA LYS A 24 -5.20 30.88 -5.99
C LYS A 24 -4.42 29.64 -5.51
N ILE A 25 -5.11 28.71 -4.84
CA ILE A 25 -4.54 27.47 -4.29
C ILE A 25 -3.98 26.59 -5.41
N VAL A 26 -2.76 26.09 -5.26
CA VAL A 26 -2.12 25.15 -6.21
C VAL A 26 -2.06 23.75 -5.60
N ILE A 27 -2.73 22.79 -6.22
CA ILE A 27 -2.82 21.41 -5.75
C ILE A 27 -2.04 20.46 -6.66
N CYS A 28 -1.14 19.68 -6.08
CA CYS A 28 -0.42 18.61 -6.75
C CYS A 28 -1.16 17.28 -6.60
N LEU A 29 -1.48 16.60 -7.70
CA LEU A 29 -2.11 15.27 -7.69
C LEU A 29 -1.08 14.20 -8.05
N GLN A 30 -0.96 13.18 -7.20
CA GLN A 30 -0.11 12.01 -7.45
C GLN A 30 -0.94 10.73 -7.46
N PHE A 31 -0.83 9.98 -8.56
CA PHE A 31 -1.58 8.76 -8.79
C PHE A 31 -0.64 7.56 -9.00
N PRO A 32 -1.00 6.35 -8.54
CA PRO A 32 -0.44 5.14 -9.09
C PRO A 32 -0.87 4.96 -10.55
N GLU A 33 -0.11 4.17 -11.29
CA GLU A 33 -0.31 3.91 -12.73
C GLU A 33 -1.78 3.61 -13.09
N GLY A 34 -2.41 2.68 -12.36
CA GLY A 34 -3.78 2.26 -12.62
C GLY A 34 -4.85 3.35 -12.38
N LEU A 35 -4.50 4.44 -11.71
CA LEU A 35 -5.41 5.57 -11.46
C LEU A 35 -5.05 6.83 -12.26
N LEU A 36 -3.87 6.87 -12.88
CA LEU A 36 -3.40 8.04 -13.63
C LEU A 36 -4.34 8.41 -14.79
N LEU A 37 -5.04 7.42 -15.36
CA LEU A 37 -6.04 7.63 -16.41
C LEU A 37 -7.22 8.53 -15.97
N TYR A 38 -7.48 8.63 -14.67
CA TYR A 38 -8.53 9.48 -14.11
C TYR A 38 -8.06 10.89 -13.76
N SER A 39 -6.76 11.18 -13.90
CA SER A 39 -6.13 12.42 -13.42
C SER A 39 -6.76 13.68 -14.00
N CYS A 40 -6.95 13.75 -15.32
CA CYS A 40 -7.56 14.92 -15.98
C CYS A 40 -9.02 15.13 -15.53
N VAL A 41 -9.80 14.06 -15.42
CA VAL A 41 -11.21 14.16 -15.00
C VAL A 41 -11.30 14.64 -13.56
N ILE A 42 -10.45 14.13 -12.66
CA ILE A 42 -10.39 14.58 -11.27
C ILE A 42 -9.94 16.04 -11.20
N ALA A 43 -8.92 16.42 -11.98
CA ALA A 43 -8.44 17.80 -12.04
C ALA A 43 -9.55 18.76 -12.47
N ASP A 44 -10.33 18.42 -13.49
CA ASP A 44 -11.44 19.25 -13.96
C ASP A 44 -12.55 19.40 -12.91
N ILE A 45 -12.85 18.32 -12.17
CA ILE A 45 -13.80 18.37 -11.05
C ILE A 45 -13.27 19.30 -9.95
N LEU A 46 -12.01 19.17 -9.52
CA LEU A 46 -11.44 20.00 -8.46
C LEU A 46 -11.38 21.48 -8.86
N ARG A 47 -10.95 21.79 -10.10
CA ARG A 47 -10.95 23.16 -10.62
C ARG A 47 -12.35 23.78 -10.59
N LYS A 48 -13.38 22.99 -10.90
CA LYS A 48 -14.77 23.45 -10.93
C LYS A 48 -15.35 23.74 -9.54
N TYR A 49 -14.96 22.98 -8.52
CA TYR A 49 -15.62 23.00 -7.22
C TYR A 49 -14.76 23.52 -6.04
N ALA A 50 -13.47 23.78 -6.26
CA ALA A 50 -12.54 24.21 -5.22
C ALA A 50 -11.62 25.38 -5.63
N GLU A 51 -11.96 26.12 -6.70
CA GLU A 51 -11.25 27.32 -7.17
C GLU A 51 -9.70 27.24 -7.14
N CYS A 52 -9.15 26.11 -7.59
CA CYS A 52 -7.71 25.81 -7.50
C CYS A 52 -7.03 25.71 -8.88
N GLU A 53 -5.71 25.84 -8.90
CA GLU A 53 -4.84 25.34 -9.96
C GLU A 53 -4.40 23.90 -9.66
N ILE A 54 -4.21 23.10 -10.71
CA ILE A 54 -3.86 21.69 -10.57
C ILE A 54 -2.55 21.39 -11.32
N VAL A 55 -1.62 20.76 -10.61
CA VAL A 55 -0.42 20.11 -11.16
C VAL A 55 -0.61 18.60 -11.07
N ILE A 56 -0.44 17.88 -12.16
CA ILE A 56 -0.52 16.41 -12.19
C ILE A 56 0.91 15.87 -12.25
N MET A 57 1.30 15.03 -11.29
CA MET A 57 2.58 14.33 -11.35
C MET A 57 2.50 13.20 -12.38
N GLY A 58 3.39 13.25 -13.37
CA GLY A 58 3.53 12.21 -14.39
C GLY A 58 4.49 11.07 -14.03
N ASP A 59 5.21 11.18 -12.90
CA ASP A 59 6.15 10.15 -12.46
C ASP A 59 5.42 8.90 -11.94
N VAL A 60 6.04 7.74 -12.16
CA VAL A 60 5.52 6.46 -11.68
C VAL A 60 5.50 6.44 -10.15
N THR A 61 4.32 6.17 -9.59
CA THR A 61 4.12 6.05 -8.15
C THR A 61 3.86 4.59 -7.78
N TYR A 62 4.87 3.93 -7.21
CA TYR A 62 4.78 2.50 -6.82
C TYR A 62 4.10 2.26 -5.48
N GLY A 63 4.01 3.29 -4.62
CA GLY A 63 3.51 3.15 -3.26
C GLY A 63 3.64 4.44 -2.46
N ALA A 64 3.18 4.41 -1.21
CA ALA A 64 3.28 5.54 -0.29
C ALA A 64 4.73 5.94 0.04
N CYS A 65 5.70 5.02 -0.11
CA CYS A 65 7.12 5.34 0.03
C CYS A 65 7.65 6.23 -1.10
N CYS A 66 6.90 6.39 -2.20
CA CYS A 66 7.24 7.23 -3.35
C CYS A 66 6.52 8.58 -3.32
N VAL A 67 6.11 9.05 -2.13
CA VAL A 67 5.42 10.34 -2.00
C VAL A 67 6.26 11.46 -2.62
N GLY A 68 5.64 12.23 -3.52
CA GLY A 68 6.26 13.31 -4.29
C GLY A 68 6.28 14.66 -3.59
N ASP A 69 6.22 14.69 -2.26
CA ASP A 69 6.07 15.90 -1.44
C ASP A 69 7.17 16.94 -1.69
N GLN A 70 8.41 16.49 -1.84
CA GLN A 70 9.54 17.35 -2.16
C GLN A 70 9.40 18.05 -3.51
N ALA A 71 8.90 17.33 -4.53
CA ALA A 71 8.69 17.87 -5.87
C ALA A 71 7.50 18.83 -5.89
N ALA A 72 6.38 18.45 -5.27
CA ALA A 72 5.21 19.30 -5.14
C ALA A 72 5.54 20.64 -4.46
N ARG A 73 6.34 20.62 -3.39
CA ARG A 73 6.85 21.83 -2.75
C ARG A 73 7.75 22.65 -3.67
N ALA A 74 8.64 22.01 -4.43
CA ALA A 74 9.51 22.71 -5.38
C ALA A 74 8.73 23.39 -6.52
N PHE A 75 7.55 22.84 -6.88
CA PHE A 75 6.61 23.48 -7.80
C PHE A 75 5.74 24.58 -7.17
N GLY A 76 5.92 24.86 -5.88
CA GLY A 76 5.13 25.87 -5.17
C GLY A 76 3.68 25.43 -4.91
N CYS A 77 3.41 24.13 -4.83
CA CYS A 77 2.09 23.63 -4.48
C CYS A 77 1.81 23.78 -2.98
N ASP A 78 0.58 24.17 -2.63
CA ASP A 78 0.12 24.34 -1.26
C ASP A 78 -0.33 23.00 -0.64
N LEU A 79 -0.93 22.14 -1.47
CA LEU A 79 -1.47 20.85 -1.10
C LEU A 79 -1.01 19.78 -2.09
N MET A 80 -0.67 18.61 -1.56
CA MET A 80 -0.48 17.41 -2.35
C MET A 80 -1.53 16.35 -1.99
N VAL A 81 -2.19 15.81 -3.00
CA VAL A 81 -3.16 14.74 -2.87
C VAL A 81 -2.57 13.45 -3.42
N HIS A 82 -2.37 12.47 -2.55
CA HIS A 82 -1.78 11.17 -2.88
C HIS A 82 -2.88 10.09 -2.88
N TYR A 83 -3.10 9.46 -4.03
CA TYR A 83 -4.15 8.46 -4.20
C TYR A 83 -3.66 7.03 -4.03
N GLY A 84 -4.53 6.16 -3.52
CA GLY A 84 -4.43 4.71 -3.63
C GLY A 84 -3.55 3.99 -2.62
N HIS A 85 -2.82 4.71 -1.75
CA HIS A 85 -1.92 4.12 -0.76
C HIS A 85 -2.18 4.62 0.67
N SER A 86 -1.80 3.80 1.65
CA SER A 86 -1.81 4.16 3.06
C SER A 86 -0.87 5.31 3.39
N CYS A 87 -1.16 6.04 4.47
CA CYS A 87 -0.31 7.12 4.99
C CYS A 87 0.97 6.57 5.65
N LEU A 88 1.84 5.91 4.88
CA LEU A 88 3.09 5.34 5.39
C LEU A 88 4.04 6.44 5.89
N ILE A 89 4.04 7.59 5.22
CA ILE A 89 4.84 8.75 5.60
C ILE A 89 3.96 9.71 6.43
N PRO A 90 4.31 9.96 7.70
CA PRO A 90 3.56 10.89 8.53
C PRO A 90 3.49 12.27 7.88
N ILE A 91 2.32 12.90 7.90
CA ILE A 91 2.10 14.24 7.32
C ILE A 91 2.98 15.32 7.98
N GLN A 92 3.45 15.08 9.21
CA GLN A 92 4.37 15.99 9.90
C GLN A 92 5.78 15.97 9.30
N GLU A 93 6.12 14.94 8.52
CA GLU A 93 7.43 14.77 7.91
C GLU A 93 7.52 15.36 6.49
N THR A 94 6.43 15.92 5.95
CA THR A 94 6.38 16.48 4.59
C THR A 94 6.85 17.94 4.49
N GLN A 95 7.52 18.45 5.52
CA GLN A 95 8.34 19.67 5.51
C GLN A 95 7.76 20.86 4.70
N GLY A 96 6.57 21.32 5.11
CA GLY A 96 5.99 22.57 4.62
C GLY A 96 5.01 22.44 3.46
N ILE A 97 4.73 21.23 2.96
CA ILE A 97 3.57 20.98 2.10
C ILE A 97 2.51 20.19 2.85
N LYS A 98 1.25 20.59 2.69
CA LYS A 98 0.11 19.82 3.22
C LYS A 98 -0.12 18.58 2.40
N MET A 99 -0.60 17.53 3.06
CA MET A 99 -0.82 16.24 2.44
C MET A 99 -2.23 15.74 2.71
N LEU A 100 -2.89 15.29 1.65
CA LEU A 100 -4.15 14.57 1.71
C LEU A 100 -3.99 13.20 1.07
N TYR A 101 -4.23 12.14 1.85
CA TYR A 101 -4.22 10.77 1.34
C TYR A 101 -5.64 10.32 1.01
N ILE A 102 -5.83 9.89 -0.23
CA ILE A 102 -7.12 9.35 -0.70
C ILE A 102 -7.00 7.85 -0.84
N PHE A 103 -7.58 7.14 0.13
CA PHE A 103 -7.71 5.69 0.10
C PHE A 103 -8.70 5.26 -0.99
N VAL A 104 -8.31 4.26 -1.77
CA VAL A 104 -9.16 3.66 -2.79
C VAL A 104 -9.49 2.25 -2.36
N ASN A 105 -10.77 1.99 -2.10
CA ASN A 105 -11.26 0.66 -1.77
C ASN A 105 -11.76 -0.02 -3.04
N ILE A 106 -11.38 -1.28 -3.21
CA ILE A 106 -11.91 -2.14 -4.26
C ILE A 106 -12.99 -3.02 -3.64
N GLU A 107 -14.20 -2.92 -4.19
CA GLU A 107 -15.32 -3.76 -3.77
C GLU A 107 -15.16 -5.18 -4.32
N MET A 108 -15.62 -6.16 -3.55
CA MET A 108 -15.69 -7.55 -3.97
C MET A 108 -16.92 -8.23 -3.38
N ASN A 109 -17.28 -9.38 -3.97
CA ASN A 109 -18.31 -10.22 -3.40
C ASN A 109 -17.77 -10.94 -2.14
N LEU A 110 -18.05 -10.35 -0.99
CA LEU A 110 -17.65 -10.88 0.32
C LEU A 110 -18.26 -12.25 0.59
N GLY A 111 -19.53 -12.46 0.22
CA GLY A 111 -20.24 -13.73 0.41
C GLY A 111 -19.53 -14.86 -0.32
N HIS A 112 -19.19 -14.64 -1.59
CA HIS A 112 -18.42 -15.63 -2.37
C HIS A 112 -17.06 -15.91 -1.73
N PHE A 113 -16.31 -14.88 -1.30
CA PHE A 113 -15.01 -15.08 -0.65
C PHE A 113 -15.12 -15.91 0.64
N ILE A 114 -16.14 -15.62 1.45
CA ILE A 114 -16.45 -16.35 2.69
C ILE A 114 -16.83 -17.81 2.40
N ASP A 115 -17.71 -18.05 1.43
CA ASP A 115 -18.13 -19.40 1.05
C ASP A 115 -16.95 -20.25 0.58
N VAL A 116 -16.02 -19.66 -0.17
CA VAL A 116 -14.82 -20.37 -0.62
C VAL A 116 -13.89 -20.68 0.57
N LEU A 117 -13.69 -19.75 1.51
CA LEU A 117 -12.92 -20.02 2.72
C LEU A 117 -13.53 -21.19 3.52
N LYS A 118 -14.85 -21.19 3.70
CA LYS A 118 -15.59 -22.25 4.40
C LYS A 118 -15.50 -23.60 3.70
N THR A 119 -15.46 -23.60 2.37
CA THR A 119 -15.38 -24.82 1.57
C THR A 119 -14.00 -25.48 1.65
N ASN A 120 -12.94 -24.69 1.82
CA ASN A 120 -11.55 -25.17 1.72
C ASN A 120 -10.85 -25.33 3.07
N PHE A 121 -11.33 -24.69 4.14
CA PHE A 121 -10.66 -24.71 5.44
C PHE A 121 -11.59 -25.15 6.56
N GLU A 122 -11.11 -26.04 7.41
CA GLU A 122 -11.82 -26.45 8.61
C GLU A 122 -11.74 -25.36 9.68
N LYS A 123 -12.77 -25.26 10.52
CA LYS A 123 -12.90 -24.20 11.54
C LYS A 123 -11.75 -24.15 12.55
N HIS A 124 -11.16 -25.31 12.86
CA HIS A 124 -10.08 -25.43 13.84
C HIS A 124 -8.73 -24.94 13.29
N LYS A 125 -8.59 -24.80 11.95
CA LYS A 125 -7.38 -24.30 11.31
C LYS A 125 -7.21 -22.81 11.59
N LYS A 126 -6.02 -22.42 12.06
CA LYS A 126 -5.66 -21.03 12.32
C LYS A 126 -5.24 -20.36 11.01
N LEU A 127 -6.12 -19.54 10.45
CA LEU A 127 -5.89 -18.85 9.19
C LEU A 127 -5.42 -17.41 9.43
N ALA A 128 -4.26 -17.05 8.90
CA ALA A 128 -3.82 -15.66 8.81
C ALA A 128 -4.40 -15.00 7.56
N LEU A 129 -5.23 -13.98 7.71
CA LEU A 129 -5.76 -13.21 6.59
C LEU A 129 -4.94 -11.93 6.40
N VAL A 130 -4.40 -11.76 5.20
CA VAL A 130 -3.57 -10.61 4.81
C VAL A 130 -4.03 -10.03 3.48
N THR A 131 -3.73 -8.76 3.22
CA THR A 131 -4.23 -8.02 2.06
C THR A 131 -3.41 -6.75 1.79
N THR A 132 -3.68 -6.06 0.68
CA THR A 132 -3.18 -4.70 0.45
C THR A 132 -4.21 -3.66 0.88
N VAL A 133 -3.78 -2.41 1.04
CA VAL A 133 -4.63 -1.30 1.51
C VAL A 133 -6.01 -1.23 0.84
N GLN A 134 -6.11 -1.54 -0.45
CA GLN A 134 -7.33 -1.40 -1.23
C GLN A 134 -8.46 -2.37 -0.81
N PHE A 135 -8.14 -3.41 -0.05
CA PHE A 135 -9.07 -4.47 0.35
C PHE A 135 -9.19 -4.60 1.88
N ILE A 136 -8.60 -3.69 2.66
CA ILE A 136 -8.60 -3.76 4.14
C ILE A 136 -10.03 -3.76 4.71
N SER A 137 -10.93 -2.94 4.17
CA SER A 137 -12.33 -2.88 4.60
C SER A 137 -13.06 -4.22 4.36
N CYS A 138 -12.79 -4.88 3.24
CA CYS A 138 -13.29 -6.21 2.92
C CYS A 138 -12.76 -7.24 3.92
N LEU A 139 -11.45 -7.22 4.19
CA LEU A 139 -10.80 -8.14 5.12
C LEU A 139 -11.40 -8.08 6.54
N GLN A 140 -11.67 -6.86 7.04
CA GLN A 140 -12.29 -6.68 8.36
C GLN A 140 -13.72 -7.23 8.40
N SER A 141 -14.49 -7.04 7.33
CA SER A 141 -15.85 -7.59 7.20
C SER A 141 -15.83 -9.11 7.19
N VAL A 142 -14.92 -9.72 6.42
CA VAL A 142 -14.75 -11.18 6.35
C VAL A 142 -14.36 -11.78 7.70
N LYS A 143 -13.40 -11.15 8.41
CA LYS A 143 -13.03 -11.59 9.76
C LYS A 143 -14.21 -11.60 10.70
N LYS A 144 -15.03 -10.55 10.70
CA LYS A 144 -16.18 -10.44 11.60
C LYS A 144 -17.16 -11.59 11.39
N GLU A 145 -17.47 -11.92 10.14
CA GLU A 145 -18.37 -13.02 9.80
C GLU A 145 -17.80 -14.38 10.24
N LEU A 146 -16.54 -14.67 9.87
CA LEU A 146 -15.90 -15.95 10.14
C LEU A 146 -15.72 -16.22 11.64
N ILE A 147 -15.38 -15.19 12.42
CA ILE A 147 -15.33 -15.30 13.89
C ILE A 147 -16.72 -15.62 14.46
N GLY A 148 -17.79 -15.01 13.93
CA GLY A 148 -19.17 -15.31 14.31
C GLY A 148 -19.54 -16.79 14.11
N GLU A 149 -18.90 -17.45 13.13
CA GLU A 149 -19.07 -18.87 12.83
C GLU A 149 -18.03 -19.79 13.49
N SER A 150 -17.25 -19.27 14.42
CA SER A 150 -16.22 -20.00 15.19
C SER A 150 -15.01 -20.46 14.36
N TYR A 151 -14.65 -19.75 13.29
CA TYR A 151 -13.36 -19.94 12.63
C TYR A 151 -12.22 -19.28 13.41
N ASN A 152 -11.06 -19.93 13.43
CA ASN A 152 -9.85 -19.38 14.03
C ASN A 152 -9.12 -18.44 13.06
N ILE A 153 -9.46 -17.15 13.11
CA ILE A 153 -8.93 -16.12 12.20
C ILE A 153 -7.94 -15.19 12.89
N LEU A 154 -6.72 -15.10 12.36
CA LEU A 154 -5.69 -14.14 12.71
C LEU A 154 -5.63 -13.03 11.65
N ILE A 155 -5.64 -11.77 12.08
CA ILE A 155 -5.24 -10.63 11.23
C ILE A 155 -3.98 -10.04 11.85
N PRO A 156 -2.79 -10.30 11.28
CA PRO A 156 -1.53 -9.78 11.79
C PRO A 156 -1.37 -8.29 11.49
N GLN A 157 -0.51 -7.59 12.22
CA GLN A 157 -0.24 -6.17 11.96
C GLN A 157 1.25 -5.87 12.14
N VAL A 158 1.85 -5.18 11.16
CA VAL A 158 3.17 -4.56 11.30
C VAL A 158 3.00 -3.06 11.27
N LYS A 159 3.21 -2.39 12.40
CA LYS A 159 3.07 -0.92 12.46
C LYS A 159 4.09 -0.24 11.53
N PRO A 160 3.70 0.85 10.83
CA PRO A 160 2.46 1.63 11.01
C PRO A 160 1.27 1.14 10.15
N LEU A 161 1.38 0.01 9.46
CA LEU A 161 0.34 -0.48 8.55
C LEU A 161 -0.95 -0.86 9.28
N SER A 162 -2.05 -0.86 8.53
CA SER A 162 -3.36 -1.30 9.03
C SER A 162 -3.34 -2.80 9.37
N PRO A 163 -4.19 -3.29 10.29
CA PRO A 163 -4.32 -4.72 10.54
C PRO A 163 -4.65 -5.50 9.26
N GLY A 164 -3.81 -6.48 8.93
CA GLY A 164 -3.89 -7.31 7.74
C GLY A 164 -3.16 -6.75 6.53
N GLU A 165 -2.74 -5.49 6.57
CA GLU A 165 -2.03 -4.86 5.46
C GLU A 165 -0.58 -5.35 5.37
N ILE A 166 -0.18 -5.74 4.17
CA ILE A 166 1.18 -6.15 3.83
C ILE A 166 1.72 -5.35 2.65
N LEU A 167 3.04 -5.13 2.64
CA LEU A 167 3.78 -4.49 1.56
C LEU A 167 4.85 -5.45 1.02
N GLY A 168 5.37 -5.19 -0.17
CA GLY A 168 6.51 -5.97 -0.69
C GLY A 168 7.76 -5.83 0.17
N CYS A 169 7.91 -4.69 0.86
CA CYS A 169 9.03 -4.41 1.76
C CYS A 169 8.74 -4.73 3.24
N THR A 170 7.49 -5.01 3.62
CA THR A 170 7.08 -5.15 5.01
C THR A 170 6.01 -6.23 5.16
N SER A 171 6.36 -7.31 5.86
CA SER A 171 5.49 -8.48 6.06
C SER A 171 5.57 -8.96 7.51
N PRO A 172 4.46 -9.44 8.08
CA PRO A 172 4.45 -9.98 9.43
C PRO A 172 5.26 -11.26 9.53
N LYS A 173 5.89 -11.46 10.70
CA LYS A 173 6.31 -12.79 11.12
C LYS A 173 5.09 -13.45 11.76
N LEU A 174 4.71 -14.61 11.27
CA LEU A 174 3.60 -15.40 11.78
C LEU A 174 4.13 -16.45 12.75
N ASP A 175 3.29 -16.81 13.72
CA ASP A 175 3.57 -17.87 14.69
C ASP A 175 3.55 -19.25 14.01
N GLU A 176 4.25 -20.22 14.59
CA GLU A 176 4.35 -21.59 14.05
C GLU A 176 3.02 -22.37 14.10
N ASP A 177 2.06 -21.92 14.92
CA ASP A 177 0.73 -22.52 15.04
C ASP A 177 -0.26 -22.02 13.97
N VAL A 178 0.17 -21.15 13.06
CA VAL A 178 -0.63 -20.70 11.91
C VAL A 178 -0.57 -21.75 10.81
N ASP A 179 -1.71 -22.35 10.49
CA ASP A 179 -1.81 -23.41 9.48
C ASP A 179 -1.64 -22.89 8.05
N ALA A 180 -2.21 -21.71 7.76
CA ALA A 180 -2.18 -21.13 6.43
C ALA A 180 -2.30 -19.61 6.45
N VAL A 181 -1.73 -18.96 5.45
CA VAL A 181 -1.95 -17.56 5.11
C VAL A 181 -2.79 -17.44 3.85
N VAL A 182 -3.88 -16.67 3.92
CA VAL A 182 -4.73 -16.37 2.77
C VAL A 182 -4.58 -14.89 2.43
N TYR A 183 -4.09 -14.64 1.22
CA TYR A 183 -3.93 -13.30 0.68
C TYR A 183 -5.14 -12.90 -0.16
N LEU A 184 -5.77 -11.80 0.25
CA LEU A 184 -6.81 -11.14 -0.48
C LEU A 184 -6.21 -10.01 -1.33
N GLY A 185 -6.10 -10.22 -2.63
CA GLY A 185 -5.60 -9.20 -3.54
C GLY A 185 -5.11 -9.78 -4.86
N ASP A 186 -4.61 -8.89 -5.70
CA ASP A 186 -4.04 -9.21 -7.01
C ASP A 186 -2.52 -9.13 -7.00
N GLY A 187 -1.90 -9.86 -7.93
CA GLY A 187 -0.44 -9.94 -8.06
C GLY A 187 0.21 -10.77 -6.96
N ARG A 188 1.36 -11.36 -7.26
CA ARG A 188 2.05 -12.28 -6.33
C ARG A 188 3.04 -11.56 -5.42
N PHE A 189 3.53 -10.40 -5.82
CA PHE A 189 4.64 -9.69 -5.15
C PHE A 189 4.44 -9.46 -3.64
N HIS A 190 3.25 -9.04 -3.23
CA HIS A 190 2.94 -8.85 -1.81
C HIS A 190 2.85 -10.17 -1.04
N LEU A 191 2.28 -11.21 -1.65
CA LEU A 191 2.25 -12.54 -1.03
C LEU A 191 3.66 -13.14 -0.93
N GLU A 192 4.50 -12.95 -1.95
CA GLU A 192 5.89 -13.39 -1.95
C GLU A 192 6.69 -12.83 -0.77
N SER A 193 6.47 -11.57 -0.38
CA SER A 193 7.15 -11.03 0.80
C SER A 193 6.74 -11.76 2.09
N VAL A 194 5.47 -12.19 2.21
CA VAL A 194 5.00 -13.02 3.32
C VAL A 194 5.57 -14.44 3.25
N MET A 195 5.61 -15.06 2.07
CA MET A 195 6.16 -16.40 1.86
C MET A 195 7.66 -16.44 2.19
N ILE A 196 8.44 -15.44 1.74
CA ILE A 196 9.86 -15.31 2.09
C ILE A 196 10.05 -15.17 3.60
N ARG A 197 9.18 -14.43 4.29
CA ARG A 197 9.26 -14.22 5.74
C ARG A 197 8.82 -15.45 6.55
N ASN A 198 7.96 -16.28 5.97
CA ASN A 198 7.30 -17.43 6.61
C ASN A 198 7.32 -18.67 5.68
N PRO A 199 8.51 -19.21 5.35
CA PRO A 199 8.66 -20.23 4.30
C PRO A 199 7.99 -21.57 4.60
N SER A 200 7.62 -21.83 5.85
CA SER A 200 6.99 -23.08 6.29
C SER A 200 5.46 -23.03 6.33
N ILE A 201 4.84 -21.88 6.06
CA ILE A 201 3.39 -21.69 6.16
C ILE A 201 2.78 -21.75 4.77
N ALA A 202 1.73 -22.57 4.60
CA ALA A 202 1.01 -22.69 3.34
C ALA A 202 0.38 -21.35 2.95
N ALA A 203 0.58 -20.90 1.71
CA ALA A 203 0.11 -19.62 1.22
C ALA A 203 -0.93 -19.80 0.11
N TYR A 204 -1.99 -18.99 0.16
CA TYR A 204 -3.09 -19.06 -0.81
C TYR A 204 -3.43 -17.69 -1.37
N GLN A 205 -3.58 -17.58 -2.68
CA GLN A 205 -4.13 -16.41 -3.39
C GLN A 205 -5.12 -16.91 -4.43
N LYS A 206 -6.28 -16.25 -4.58
CA LYS A 206 -7.32 -16.70 -5.53
C LYS A 206 -7.64 -18.20 -5.41
N PHE A 207 -7.41 -18.74 -4.20
CA PHE A 207 -7.60 -20.14 -3.84
C PHE A 207 -6.74 -21.13 -4.63
N THR A 208 -5.64 -20.67 -5.21
CA THR A 208 -4.50 -21.52 -5.61
C THR A 208 -3.50 -21.58 -4.47
N HIS A 209 -2.92 -22.76 -4.24
CA HIS A 209 -1.76 -22.90 -3.36
C HIS A 209 -0.56 -22.25 -4.06
N GLU A 210 -0.01 -21.22 -3.43
CA GLU A 210 1.11 -20.46 -3.95
C GLU A 210 2.41 -20.95 -3.33
N GLU A 211 3.36 -21.30 -4.19
CA GLU A 211 4.69 -21.74 -3.78
C GLU A 211 5.74 -20.68 -4.14
N TYR A 212 6.74 -20.57 -3.26
CA TYR A 212 7.92 -19.77 -3.48
C TYR A 212 9.14 -20.67 -3.33
N ASP A 213 10.00 -20.71 -4.35
CA ASP A 213 11.22 -21.50 -4.32
C ASP A 213 12.27 -20.82 -3.43
N PHE A 214 12.13 -21.06 -2.13
CA PHE A 214 12.99 -20.48 -1.09
C PHE A 214 14.43 -20.96 -1.21
N ASP A 215 14.63 -22.21 -1.62
CA ASP A 215 15.95 -22.82 -1.80
C ASP A 215 16.67 -22.20 -2.99
N LEU A 216 15.99 -22.03 -4.13
CA LEU A 216 16.54 -21.32 -5.30
C LEU A 216 16.86 -19.87 -4.97
N MET A 217 15.96 -19.16 -4.27
CA MET A 217 16.21 -17.79 -3.83
C MET A 217 17.45 -17.72 -2.92
N SER A 218 17.55 -18.61 -1.94
CA SER A 218 18.69 -18.69 -1.02
C SER A 218 20.00 -19.02 -1.76
N LYS A 219 19.96 -19.98 -2.70
CA LYS A 219 21.10 -20.34 -3.54
C LYS A 219 21.58 -19.15 -4.38
N LYS A 220 20.68 -18.48 -5.10
CA LYS A 220 21.01 -17.30 -5.93
C LYS A 220 21.60 -16.16 -5.10
N ARG A 221 21.07 -15.92 -3.89
CA ARG A 221 21.61 -14.91 -2.98
C ARG A 221 23.00 -15.29 -2.48
N LYS A 222 23.23 -16.56 -2.16
CA LYS A 222 24.56 -17.07 -1.77
C LYS A 222 25.58 -16.90 -2.90
N GLU A 223 25.22 -17.27 -4.13
CA GLU A 223 26.07 -17.08 -5.31
C GLU A 223 26.44 -15.61 -5.50
N ALA A 224 25.47 -14.68 -5.36
CA ALA A 224 25.74 -13.24 -5.43
C ALA A 224 26.71 -12.76 -4.34
N ILE A 225 26.59 -13.29 -3.11
CA ILE A 225 27.52 -12.99 -2.00
C ILE A 225 28.92 -13.53 -2.30
N GLU A 226 29.04 -14.76 -2.81
CA GLU A 226 30.33 -15.38 -3.17
C GLU A 226 31.04 -14.63 -4.31
N ILE A 227 30.29 -14.09 -5.28
CA ILE A 227 30.82 -13.18 -6.30
C ILE A 227 31.30 -11.89 -5.65
N ALA A 228 30.46 -11.27 -4.79
CA ALA A 228 30.77 -10.02 -4.12
C ALA A 228 32.02 -10.11 -3.24
N GLN A 229 32.27 -11.24 -2.56
CA GLN A 229 33.47 -11.46 -1.74
C GLN A 229 34.80 -11.34 -2.50
N LYS A 230 34.78 -11.48 -3.83
CA LYS A 230 35.96 -11.36 -4.70
C LYS A 230 36.17 -9.94 -5.22
N CYS A 231 35.22 -9.03 -4.99
CA CYS A 231 35.29 -7.65 -5.44
C CYS A 231 36.06 -6.78 -4.44
N HIS A 232 36.83 -5.82 -4.95
CA HIS A 232 37.57 -4.85 -4.14
C HIS A 232 36.91 -3.45 -4.10
N VAL A 233 35.96 -3.20 -5.00
CA VAL A 233 35.26 -1.92 -5.14
C VAL A 233 33.76 -2.19 -5.15
N PHE A 234 33.02 -1.44 -4.34
CA PHE A 234 31.57 -1.52 -4.21
C PHE A 234 30.94 -0.18 -4.51
N GLY A 235 29.86 -0.19 -5.32
CA GLY A 235 28.98 0.95 -5.49
C GLY A 235 27.80 0.84 -4.52
N LEU A 236 27.56 1.88 -3.73
CA LEU A 236 26.38 1.98 -2.88
C LEU A 236 25.27 2.72 -3.64
N ILE A 237 24.15 2.02 -3.88
CA ILE A 237 22.99 2.60 -4.56
C ILE A 237 22.02 3.15 -3.51
N GLN A 238 21.75 4.45 -3.58
CA GLN A 238 20.74 5.10 -2.75
C GLN A 238 19.58 5.59 -3.62
N GLY A 239 18.37 5.08 -3.35
CA GLY A 239 17.17 5.57 -4.02
C GLY A 239 16.89 7.03 -3.65
N SER A 240 16.66 7.88 -4.65
CA SER A 240 16.21 9.27 -4.47
C SER A 240 14.68 9.40 -4.51
N LEU A 241 13.97 8.34 -4.91
CA LEU A 241 12.52 8.35 -5.07
C LEU A 241 11.82 8.41 -3.70
N GLY A 242 11.04 9.48 -3.51
CA GLY A 242 10.27 9.74 -2.30
C GLY A 242 11.11 9.59 -1.02
N ARG A 243 10.79 8.57 -0.23
CA ARG A 243 11.37 8.28 1.10
C ARG A 243 12.07 6.91 1.15
N GLN A 244 12.42 6.32 0.00
CA GLN A 244 13.07 5.00 -0.05
C GLN A 244 14.55 5.04 0.38
N GLY A 245 15.25 6.15 0.11
CA GLY A 245 16.64 6.32 0.48
C GLY A 245 16.82 6.57 1.98
N ASN A 246 17.84 5.95 2.57
CA ASN A 246 18.25 6.24 3.94
C ASN A 246 19.72 6.71 3.98
N PRO A 247 19.96 8.04 4.03
CA PRO A 247 21.31 8.60 4.08
C PRO A 247 22.12 8.16 5.30
N ARG A 248 21.50 7.60 6.35
CA ARG A 248 22.22 7.09 7.53
C ARG A 248 22.87 5.73 7.28
N ILE A 249 22.43 4.99 6.26
CA ILE A 249 22.98 3.68 5.90
C ILE A 249 24.18 3.82 4.96
N VAL A 250 24.22 4.90 4.16
CA VAL A 250 25.19 5.10 3.08
C VAL A 250 26.35 6.03 3.48
N LYS A 251 26.28 6.65 4.66
CA LYS A 251 27.38 7.42 5.28
C LYS A 251 28.26 6.52 6.13
#